data_AF-A0A2C0ZXX3-F1
#
_entry.id   AF-A0A2C0ZXX3-F1
#
_cell.length_a   1.000
_cell.length_b   1.000
_cell.length_c   1.000
_cell.angle_alpha   90.00
_cell.angle_beta   90.00
_cell.angle_gamma   90.00
#
_symmetry.space_group_name_H-M   'P 1'
#
loop_
_entity.id
_entity.type
_entity.pdbx_description
1 polymer ?
#
loop_
_entity_poly.entity_id
_entity_poly.type
_entity_poly.pdbx_seq_one_letter_code
_entity_poly.pdbx_strand_id
1 'polypeptide(L)'
;MPKLITSQEQKIARKKTIKLKSFFQRFTKNQLIEETPSQILHNELRSLQKLLELKEINFIHAEPEYIDVAIMELEAIRTKYSITVRQLKELNAANVL
;
A
#
# COMPACT_ATOMS: atom_id res chain seq x y z
N MET A 1 14.68 -63.58 12.29
CA MET A 1 16.15 -63.43 12.19
C MET A 1 16.62 -64.61 11.36
N PRO A 2 17.26 -64.39 10.20
CA PRO A 2 18.61 -63.84 10.18
C PRO A 2 18.73 -62.52 9.43
N LYS A 3 19.73 -61.76 9.87
CA LYS A 3 20.20 -60.49 9.33
C LYS A 3 20.92 -60.74 8.00
N LEU A 4 20.67 -59.92 7.00
CA LEU A 4 21.69 -59.61 6.00
C LEU A 4 21.81 -58.10 5.86
N ILE A 5 22.92 -57.60 6.39
CA ILE A 5 23.37 -56.22 6.32
C ILE A 5 23.94 -56.03 4.92
N THR A 6 23.30 -55.20 4.11
CA THR A 6 23.96 -54.52 3.00
C THR A 6 23.76 -53.04 3.21
N SER A 7 24.74 -52.46 3.90
CA SER A 7 25.07 -51.05 3.91
C SER A 7 25.18 -50.52 2.47
N GLN A 8 24.12 -49.88 1.98
CA GLN A 8 24.21 -48.94 0.86
C GLN A 8 24.04 -47.53 1.41
N GLU A 9 25.22 -46.96 1.67
CA GLU A 9 25.57 -45.55 1.63
C GLU A 9 24.42 -44.55 1.52
N GLN A 10 24.23 -43.85 2.64
CA GLN A 10 23.67 -42.51 2.69
C GLN A 10 24.35 -41.60 1.66
N LYS A 11 23.78 -41.49 0.46
CA LYS A 11 23.88 -40.25 -0.33
C LYS A 11 22.61 -39.47 -0.09
N ILE A 12 22.63 -38.73 1.02
CA ILE A 12 21.71 -37.63 1.29
C ILE A 12 21.93 -36.61 0.16
N ALA A 13 21.22 -36.80 -0.95
CA ALA A 13 21.04 -35.74 -1.93
C ALA A 13 20.24 -34.66 -1.21
N ARG A 14 20.97 -33.71 -0.60
CA ARG A 14 20.44 -32.47 -0.04
C ARG A 14 19.75 -31.73 -1.19
N LYS A 15 18.47 -32.06 -1.44
CA LYS A 15 17.57 -31.23 -2.22
C LYS A 15 17.52 -29.91 -1.46
N LYS A 16 18.26 -28.91 -1.96
CA LYS A 16 18.19 -27.52 -1.51
C LYS A 16 16.72 -27.14 -1.49
N THR A 17 16.14 -27.12 -0.29
CA THR A 17 14.84 -26.53 -0.03
C THR A 17 14.93 -25.08 -0.45
N ILE A 18 14.30 -24.80 -1.59
CA ILE A 18 14.12 -23.48 -2.15
C ILE A 18 13.50 -22.60 -1.05
N LYS A 19 14.30 -21.70 -0.46
CA LYS A 19 13.89 -20.75 0.58
C LYS A 19 13.02 -19.60 0.02
N LEU A 20 12.22 -19.84 -1.03
CA LEU A 20 11.29 -18.85 -1.57
C LEU A 20 9.95 -18.81 -0.81
N LYS A 21 9.68 -19.79 0.07
CA LYS A 21 8.43 -19.82 0.85
C LYS A 21 8.32 -18.66 1.85
N SER A 22 9.42 -18.11 2.37
CA SER A 22 9.35 -17.02 3.36
C SER A 22 8.98 -15.67 2.75
N PHE A 23 9.27 -15.45 1.46
CA PHE A 23 8.91 -14.21 0.78
C PHE A 23 7.40 -14.13 0.55
N PHE A 24 6.77 -15.18 0.02
CA PHE A 24 5.31 -15.20 -0.18
C PHE A 24 4.52 -15.28 1.14
N GLN A 25 5.09 -15.89 2.18
CA GLN A 25 4.45 -15.99 3.50
C GLN A 25 4.39 -14.65 4.26
N ARG A 26 5.23 -13.66 3.91
CA ARG A 26 5.06 -12.27 4.38
C ARG A 26 3.84 -11.59 3.74
N PHE A 27 3.55 -11.87 2.48
CA PHE A 27 2.39 -11.29 1.79
C PHE A 27 1.06 -11.89 2.28
N THR A 28 1.03 -13.18 2.64
CA THR A 28 -0.19 -13.83 3.16
C THR A 28 -0.44 -13.61 4.65
N LYS A 29 0.57 -13.17 5.42
CA LYS A 29 0.40 -12.78 6.83
C LYS A 29 -0.25 -11.41 7.01
N ASN A 30 -0.26 -10.59 5.96
CA ASN A 30 -1.17 -9.45 5.86
C ASN A 30 -2.54 -9.95 5.39
N GLN A 31 -3.13 -10.89 6.14
CA GLN A 31 -4.58 -11.10 6.05
C GLN A 31 -5.21 -9.72 6.12
N LEU A 32 -6.02 -9.40 5.12
CA LEU A 32 -6.87 -8.22 4.99
C LEU A 32 -7.21 -7.64 6.36
N ILE A 33 -6.38 -6.70 6.83
CA ILE A 33 -6.76 -5.86 7.96
C ILE A 33 -7.87 -5.03 7.35
N GLU A 34 -9.12 -5.30 7.74
CA GLU A 34 -10.23 -4.44 7.39
C GLU A 34 -9.86 -3.04 7.86
N GLU A 35 -9.48 -2.18 6.92
CA GLU A 35 -9.08 -0.81 7.24
C GLU A 35 -10.31 -0.12 7.85
N THR A 36 -10.14 0.47 9.03
CA THR A 36 -11.25 1.23 9.62
C THR A 36 -11.57 2.42 8.71
N PRO A 37 -12.83 2.92 8.70
CA PRO A 37 -13.18 4.09 7.89
C PRO A 37 -12.24 5.29 8.13
N SER A 38 -11.77 5.47 9.36
CA SER A 38 -10.77 6.50 9.70
C SER A 38 -9.40 6.22 9.04
N GLN A 39 -8.92 4.98 9.05
CA GLN A 39 -7.66 4.60 8.38
C GLN A 39 -7.73 4.82 6.87
N ILE A 40 -8.87 4.48 6.25
CA ILE A 40 -9.10 4.71 4.82
C ILE A 40 -8.98 6.21 4.50
N LEU A 41 -9.65 7.07 5.25
CA LEU A 41 -9.59 8.52 5.03
C LEU A 41 -8.19 9.10 5.30
N HIS A 42 -7.46 8.59 6.31
CA HIS A 42 -6.08 9.00 6.55
C HIS A 42 -5.14 8.60 5.40
N ASN A 43 -5.31 7.39 4.87
CA ASN A 43 -4.56 6.92 3.70
C ASN A 43 -4.89 7.77 2.47
N GLU A 44 -6.17 8.12 2.28
CA GLU A 44 -6.60 9.01 1.19
C GLU A 44 -6.01 10.41 1.33
N LEU A 45 -6.03 11.03 2.52
CA LEU A 45 -5.39 12.33 2.77
C LEU A 45 -3.90 12.31 2.43
N ARG A 46 -3.18 11.25 2.82
CA ARG A 46 -1.76 11.10 2.48
C ARG A 46 -1.55 10.96 0.97
N SER A 47 -2.43 10.24 0.28
CA SER A 47 -2.39 10.10 -1.17
C SER A 47 -2.61 11.44 -1.87
N LEU A 48 -3.66 12.18 -1.48
CA LEU A 48 -3.98 13.50 -2.02
C LEU A 48 -2.87 14.50 -1.79
N GLN A 49 -2.22 14.47 -0.62
CA GLN A 49 -1.09 15.34 -0.32
C GLN A 49 0.10 15.09 -1.25
N LYS A 50 0.48 13.83 -1.47
CA LYS A 50 1.53 13.48 -2.45
C LYS A 50 1.14 13.90 -3.87
N LEU A 51 -0.12 13.74 -4.23
CA LEU A 51 -0.61 14.12 -5.56
C LEU A 51 -0.54 15.64 -5.76
N LEU A 52 -0.87 16.43 -4.73
CA LEU A 52 -0.70 17.88 -4.75
C LEU A 52 0.76 18.26 -4.96
N GLU A 53 1.68 17.70 -4.16
CA GLU A 53 3.11 17.99 -4.28
C GLU A 53 3.62 17.70 -5.70
N LEU A 54 3.23 16.55 -6.28
CA LEU A 54 3.60 16.18 -7.65
C LEU A 54 3.01 17.14 -8.69
N LYS A 55 1.73 17.52 -8.55
CA LYS A 55 1.06 18.42 -9.50
C LYS A 55 1.56 19.85 -9.40
N GLU A 56 1.92 20.32 -8.21
CA GLU A 56 2.50 21.65 -8.01
C GLU A 56 3.88 21.76 -8.66
N ILE A 57 4.72 20.72 -8.56
CA ILE A 57 6.00 20.65 -9.29
C ILE A 57 5.76 20.65 -10.80
N ASN A 58 4.81 19.85 -11.29
CA ASN A 58 4.51 19.79 -12.73
C ASN A 58 3.90 21.09 -13.25
N PHE A 59 3.16 21.84 -12.43
CA PHE A 59 2.57 23.12 -12.79
C PHE A 59 3.62 24.18 -13.13
N ILE A 60 4.74 24.19 -12.39
CA ILE A 60 5.86 25.10 -12.67
C ILE A 60 6.43 24.89 -14.08
N HIS A 61 6.26 23.68 -14.64
CA HIS A 61 6.72 23.29 -15.97
C HIS A 61 5.59 23.19 -16.99
N ALA A 62 4.37 23.62 -16.66
CA ALA A 62 3.25 23.54 -17.58
C ALA A 62 3.42 24.52 -18.75
N GLU A 63 3.05 24.07 -19.95
CA GLU A 63 2.98 24.95 -21.12
C GLU A 63 1.84 25.97 -20.95
N PRO A 64 2.01 27.21 -21.44
CA PRO A 64 1.02 28.28 -21.27
C PRO A 64 -0.40 27.90 -21.71
N GLU A 65 -0.53 27.10 -22.75
CA GLU A 65 -1.80 26.65 -23.33
C GLU A 65 -2.61 25.74 -22.38
N TYR A 66 -1.97 25.14 -21.37
CA TYR A 66 -2.60 24.21 -20.44
C TYR A 66 -2.67 24.72 -19.00
N ILE A 67 -2.32 25.98 -18.73
CA ILE A 67 -2.30 26.56 -17.38
C ILE A 67 -3.66 26.43 -16.70
N ASP A 68 -4.75 26.77 -17.39
CA ASP A 68 -6.10 26.72 -16.82
C ASP A 68 -6.51 25.30 -16.42
N VAL A 69 -6.15 24.32 -17.26
CA VAL A 69 -6.40 22.90 -16.97
C VAL A 69 -5.61 22.46 -15.74
N ALA A 70 -4.34 22.86 -15.66
CA ALA A 70 -3.49 22.50 -14.54
C ALA A 70 -3.92 23.16 -13.22
N ILE A 71 -4.42 24.40 -13.27
CA ILE A 71 -5.06 25.08 -12.13
C ILE A 71 -6.32 24.31 -11.69
N MET A 72 -7.22 24.01 -12.63
CA MET A 72 -8.45 23.28 -12.34
C MET A 72 -8.16 21.91 -11.70
N GLU A 73 -7.15 21.18 -12.19
CA GLU A 73 -6.73 19.91 -11.60
C GLU A 73 -6.21 20.08 -10.16
N LEU A 74 -5.37 21.09 -9.92
CA LEU A 74 -4.86 21.39 -8.57
C LEU A 74 -6.00 21.75 -7.62
N GLU A 75 -6.94 22.58 -8.06
CA GLU A 75 -8.12 22.95 -7.29
C GLU A 75 -9.01 21.74 -6.99
N ALA A 76 -9.26 20.88 -7.97
CA ALA A 76 -10.04 19.66 -7.77
C ALA A 76 -9.42 18.75 -6.68
N ILE A 77 -8.10 18.61 -6.67
CA ILE A 77 -7.40 17.83 -5.64
C ILE A 77 -7.51 18.52 -4.28
N ARG A 78 -7.33 19.85 -4.20
CA ARG A 78 -7.50 20.64 -2.95
C ARG A 78 -8.91 20.53 -2.39
N THR A 79 -9.94 20.61 -3.25
CA THR A 79 -11.34 20.45 -2.86
C THR A 79 -11.57 19.05 -2.29
N LYS A 80 -11.08 18.02 -2.97
CA LYS A 80 -11.19 16.64 -2.49
C LYS A 80 -10.51 16.46 -1.13
N TYR A 81 -9.29 17.00 -0.97
CA TYR A 81 -8.58 16.97 0.32
C TYR A 81 -9.40 17.61 1.45
N SER A 82 -9.98 18.79 1.21
CA SER A 82 -10.82 19.50 2.17
C SER A 82 -12.05 18.67 2.58
N ILE A 83 -12.72 18.04 1.61
CA ILE A 83 -13.86 17.14 1.86
C ILE A 83 -13.42 15.94 2.73
N THR A 84 -12.32 15.29 2.40
CA THR A 84 -11.80 14.14 3.17
C THR A 84 -11.44 14.54 4.61
N VAL A 85 -10.87 15.72 4.82
CA VAL A 85 -10.62 16.25 6.18
C VAL A 85 -11.93 16.44 6.94
N ARG A 86 -12.97 16.98 6.29
CA ARG A 86 -14.29 17.17 6.90
C ARG A 86 -14.92 15.83 7.28
N GLN A 87 -14.89 14.84 6.40
CA GLN A 87 -15.39 13.49 6.66
C GLN A 87 -14.67 12.85 7.86
N LEU A 88 -13.35 13.03 7.97
CA LEU A 88 -12.58 12.52 9.09
C LEU A 88 -12.99 13.18 10.42
N LYS A 89 -13.25 14.50 10.41
CA LYS A 89 -13.75 15.22 11.59
C LYS A 89 -15.14 14.73 12.00
N GLU A 90 -16.03 14.51 11.04
CA GLU A 90 -17.39 14.01 11.27
C GLU A 90 -17.37 12.58 11.85
N LEU A 91 -16.53 11.69 11.32
CA LEU A 91 -16.34 10.35 11.89
C LEU A 91 -15.79 10.37 13.31
N ASN A 92 -14.82 11.24 13.58
CA ASN A 92 -14.25 11.37 14.92
C ASN A 92 -15.27 11.94 15.91
N ALA A 93 -16.14 12.87 15.48
CA ALA A 93 -17.22 13.38 16.31
C ALA A 93 -18.28 12.30 16.60
N ALA A 94 -18.62 11.48 15.61
CA ALA A 94 -19.57 10.38 15.76
C ALA A 94 -19.07 9.26 16.69
N ASN A 95 -17.75 9.03 16.75
CA ASN A 95 -17.14 8.02 17.63
C ASN A 95 -16.96 8.48 19.10
N VAL A 96 -17.18 9.76 19.41
CA VAL A 96 -17.03 10.33 20.77
C VAL A 96 -18.37 10.40 21.52
N LEU A 97 -19.48 10.12 20.84
CA LEU A 97 -20.84 9.96 21.43
C LEU A 97 -21.12 8.50 21.77
#